data_AF-A0A5B0G4K1-F1
#
_entry.id   AF-A0A5B0G4K1-F1
#
_cell.length_a   1.000
_cell.length_b   1.000
_cell.length_c   1.000
_cell.angle_alpha   90.00
_cell.angle_beta   90.00
_cell.angle_gamma   90.00
#
_symmetry.space_group_name_H-M   'P 1'
#
loop_
_entity.id
_entity.type
_entity.pdbx_description
1 polymer ?
#
loop_
_entity_poly.entity_id
_entity_poly.type
_entity_poly.pdbx_seq_one_letter_code
_entity_poly.pdbx_strand_id
1 'polypeptide(L)'
;GRKVYPGFLQHTGFVAMNPERHAASHWDFYQSLLRGDEEDAQAHRSFYDEYNAVLDMDAEYYLDTIRVVFQKFRLAEGTWDVAGERVKPQDITHTALFTIEGELDDISGDGQTFAAHELCTGIPEDNKRHFTAEKCGHYGIFSGRRWRAIIYPQLRDFILEYSNAPKAVREKAEAQA
;
A
#
# COMPACT_ATOMS: atom_id res chain seq x y z
N GLY A 1 12.62 -6.97 29.36
CA GLY A 1 11.55 -6.78 28.37
C GLY A 1 12.14 -6.72 26.98
N ARG A 2 11.34 -6.98 25.94
CA ARG A 2 11.74 -6.81 24.52
C ARG A 2 11.85 -5.31 24.20
N LYS A 3 12.83 -4.92 23.38
CA LYS A 3 12.93 -3.53 22.89
C LYS A 3 11.90 -3.34 21.78
N VAL A 4 11.09 -2.30 21.89
CA VAL A 4 10.05 -1.99 20.92
C VAL A 4 10.09 -0.51 20.56
N TYR A 5 9.66 -0.18 19.35
CA TYR A 5 9.15 1.14 19.05
C TYR A 5 7.72 1.22 19.61
N PRO A 6 7.47 2.01 20.67
CA PRO A 6 6.19 2.02 21.35
C PRO A 6 5.09 2.66 20.50
N GLY A 7 3.91 2.04 20.47
CA GLY A 7 2.75 2.52 19.70
C GLY A 7 2.32 3.94 20.09
N PHE A 8 2.52 4.36 21.34
CA PHE A 8 2.20 5.74 21.75
C PHE A 8 3.12 6.78 21.08
N LEU A 9 4.41 6.46 20.87
CA LEU A 9 5.33 7.35 20.15
C LEU A 9 4.96 7.39 18.65
N GLN A 10 4.56 6.26 18.10
CA GLN A 10 4.03 6.16 16.74
C GLN A 10 2.81 7.05 16.54
N HIS A 11 1.81 6.94 17.42
CA HIS A 11 0.61 7.76 17.39
C HIS A 11 0.94 9.26 17.48
N THR A 12 1.83 9.64 18.40
CA THR A 12 2.21 11.05 18.59
C THR A 12 2.91 11.63 17.35
N GLY A 13 3.80 10.85 16.72
CA GLY A 13 4.45 11.24 15.47
C GLY A 13 3.45 11.43 14.33
N PHE A 14 2.45 10.55 14.21
CA PHE A 14 1.45 10.64 13.15
C PHE A 14 0.50 11.82 13.29
N VAL A 15 -0.03 12.09 14.50
CA VAL A 15 -0.86 13.29 14.73
C VAL A 15 -0.07 14.57 14.41
N ALA A 16 1.24 14.57 14.67
CA ALA A 16 2.11 15.70 14.39
C ALA A 16 2.46 15.88 12.90
N MET A 17 2.29 14.87 12.04
CA MET A 17 2.60 15.00 10.60
C MET A 17 1.55 15.83 9.84
N ASN A 18 0.28 15.83 10.26
CA ASN A 18 -0.79 16.58 9.60
C ASN A 18 -1.81 17.19 10.59
N PRO A 19 -1.37 17.99 11.58
CA PRO A 19 -2.21 18.43 12.69
C PRO A 19 -3.43 19.25 12.25
N GLU A 20 -3.27 20.10 11.22
CA GLU A 20 -4.37 20.91 10.68
C GLU A 20 -5.45 20.05 9.99
N ARG A 21 -5.04 19.00 9.28
CA ARG A 21 -5.95 18.08 8.58
C ARG A 21 -6.76 17.24 9.58
N HIS A 22 -6.13 16.84 10.69
CA HIS A 22 -6.82 16.16 11.79
C HIS A 22 -7.80 17.09 12.52
N ALA A 23 -7.40 18.32 12.80
CA ALA A 23 -8.28 19.32 13.42
C ALA A 23 -9.50 19.62 12.55
N ALA A 24 -9.31 19.81 11.24
CA ALA A 24 -10.40 20.00 10.29
C ALA A 24 -11.33 18.79 10.23
N SER A 25 -10.77 17.57 10.18
CA SER A 25 -11.55 16.33 10.17
C SER A 25 -12.43 16.16 11.41
N HIS A 26 -11.90 16.49 12.60
CA HIS A 26 -12.69 16.46 13.84
C HIS A 26 -13.76 17.57 13.88
N TRP A 27 -13.49 18.73 13.28
CA TRP A 27 -14.49 19.78 13.14
C TRP A 27 -15.65 19.36 12.23
N ASP A 28 -15.36 18.74 11.08
CA ASP A 28 -16.37 18.22 10.16
C ASP A 28 -17.22 17.13 10.81
N PHE A 29 -16.61 16.26 11.61
CA PHE A 29 -17.32 15.27 12.43
C PHE A 29 -18.30 15.91 13.41
N TYR A 30 -17.86 16.95 14.15
CA TYR A 30 -18.73 17.69 15.06
C TYR A 30 -19.92 18.33 14.31
N GLN A 31 -19.68 18.87 13.12
CA GLN A 31 -20.72 19.42 12.27
C GLN A 31 -21.71 18.34 11.78
N SER A 32 -21.24 17.13 11.42
CA SER A 32 -22.11 16.01 11.04
C SER A 32 -22.97 15.52 12.22
N LEU A 33 -22.42 15.47 13.44
CA LEU A 33 -23.20 15.18 14.64
C LEU A 33 -24.30 16.22 14.90
N LEU A 34 -23.99 17.52 14.74
CA LEU A 34 -24.98 18.59 14.89
C LEU A 34 -26.11 18.51 13.84
N ARG A 35 -25.80 18.06 12.62
CA ARG A 35 -26.77 17.85 11.55
C ARG A 35 -27.59 16.57 11.70
N GLY A 36 -27.20 15.67 12.61
CA GLY A 36 -27.81 14.34 12.75
C GLY A 36 -27.43 13.37 11.62
N ASP A 37 -26.31 13.62 10.93
CA ASP A 37 -25.82 12.77 9.85
C ASP A 37 -25.02 11.60 10.43
N GLU A 38 -25.75 10.55 10.80
CA GLU A 38 -25.21 9.41 11.54
C GLU A 38 -24.30 8.53 10.68
N GLU A 39 -24.50 8.49 9.36
CA GLU A 39 -23.68 7.71 8.42
C GLU A 39 -22.28 8.32 8.30
N ASP A 40 -22.18 9.63 8.08
CA ASP A 40 -20.91 10.35 8.02
C ASP A 40 -20.19 10.36 9.39
N ALA A 41 -20.94 10.49 10.48
CA ALA A 41 -20.39 10.40 11.83
C ALA A 41 -19.81 9.01 12.13
N GLN A 42 -20.49 7.94 11.71
CA GLN A 42 -20.03 6.57 11.91
C GLN A 42 -18.83 6.24 11.01
N ALA A 43 -18.80 6.76 9.79
CA ALA A 43 -17.64 6.65 8.90
C ALA A 43 -16.40 7.34 9.52
N HIS A 44 -16.56 8.53 10.09
CA HIS A 44 -15.46 9.22 10.78
C HIS A 44 -14.95 8.44 12.00
N ARG A 45 -15.85 7.92 12.85
CA ARG A 45 -15.46 7.08 14.00
C ARG A 45 -14.70 5.84 13.56
N SER A 46 -15.25 5.11 12.58
CA SER A 46 -14.63 3.87 12.08
C SER A 46 -13.24 4.16 11.50
N PHE A 47 -13.09 5.26 10.75
CA PHE A 47 -11.78 5.69 10.27
C PHE A 47 -10.81 5.96 11.41
N TYR A 48 -11.18 6.75 12.42
CA TYR A 48 -10.27 7.07 13.53
C TYR A 48 -9.99 5.90 14.47
N ASP A 49 -10.93 4.97 14.63
CA ASP A 49 -10.69 3.74 15.39
C ASP A 49 -9.62 2.88 14.72
N GLU A 50 -9.68 2.73 13.39
CA GLU A 50 -8.65 2.05 12.61
C GLU A 50 -7.35 2.86 12.56
N TYR A 51 -7.45 4.18 12.39
CA TYR A 51 -6.32 5.11 12.33
C TYR A 51 -5.51 5.15 13.63
N ASN A 52 -6.17 4.98 14.77
CA ASN A 52 -5.55 5.01 16.10
C ASN A 52 -5.16 3.61 16.62
N ALA A 53 -5.43 2.55 15.86
CA ALA A 53 -5.05 1.18 16.20
C ALA A 53 -3.53 0.98 16.01
N VAL A 54 -2.74 1.57 16.92
CA VAL A 54 -1.28 1.45 16.93
C VAL A 54 -0.82 0.19 17.64
N LEU A 55 0.28 -0.38 17.16
CA LEU A 55 0.91 -1.58 17.73
C LEU A 55 2.37 -1.31 18.10
N ASP A 56 2.84 -1.95 19.17
CA ASP A 56 4.27 -1.95 19.50
C ASP A 56 5.03 -2.75 18.44
N MET A 57 5.92 -2.10 17.70
CA MET A 57 6.75 -2.76 16.71
C MET A 57 8.07 -3.20 17.33
N ASP A 58 8.57 -4.37 16.94
CA ASP A 58 9.92 -4.80 17.37
C ASP A 58 10.97 -3.77 16.92
N ALA A 59 11.90 -3.43 17.82
CA ALA A 59 12.87 -2.38 17.55
C ALA A 59 13.81 -2.72 16.39
N GLU A 60 14.18 -3.99 16.22
CA GLU A 60 15.06 -4.41 15.12
C GLU A 60 14.31 -4.28 13.79
N TYR A 61 13.06 -4.75 13.74
CA TYR A 61 12.20 -4.58 12.57
C TYR A 61 12.08 -3.10 12.15
N TYR A 62 11.72 -2.22 13.09
CA TYR A 62 11.53 -0.79 12.80
C TYR A 62 12.82 -0.10 12.31
N LEU A 63 13.93 -0.32 13.02
CA LEU A 63 15.23 0.28 12.66
C LEU A 63 15.76 -0.28 11.35
N ASP A 64 15.56 -1.56 11.07
CA ASP A 64 15.92 -2.16 9.79
C ASP A 64 15.09 -1.62 8.65
N THR A 65 13.77 -1.42 8.82
CA THR A 65 12.94 -0.77 7.79
C THR A 65 13.48 0.62 7.46
N ILE A 66 13.76 1.46 8.47
CA ILE A 66 14.33 2.80 8.25
C ILE A 66 15.65 2.70 7.48
N ARG A 67 16.57 1.86 7.97
CA ARG A 67 17.90 1.73 7.38
C ARG A 67 17.85 1.18 5.96
N VAL A 68 17.14 0.08 5.74
CA VAL A 68 17.15 -0.69 4.48
C VAL A 68 16.31 0.00 3.41
N VAL A 69 15.09 0.42 3.75
CA VAL A 69 14.12 0.97 2.78
C VAL A 69 14.34 2.46 2.59
N PHE A 70 14.37 3.25 3.66
CA PHE A 70 14.33 4.71 3.58
C PHE A 70 15.68 5.41 3.52
N GLN A 71 16.76 4.79 4.03
CA GLN A 71 18.09 5.41 4.02
C GLN A 71 19.05 4.80 2.99
N LYS A 72 19.01 3.48 2.81
CA LYS A 72 19.96 2.75 1.96
C LYS A 72 19.36 2.25 0.65
N PHE A 73 18.03 2.32 0.50
CA PHE A 73 17.31 1.92 -0.73
C PHE A 73 17.76 0.55 -1.27
N ARG A 74 18.07 -0.41 -0.40
CA ARG A 74 18.88 -1.58 -0.79
C ARG A 74 18.23 -2.45 -1.88
N LEU A 75 16.90 -2.50 -1.94
CA LEU A 75 16.17 -3.22 -2.99
C LEU A 75 16.39 -2.55 -4.35
N ALA A 76 16.19 -1.23 -4.43
CA ALA A 76 16.36 -0.45 -5.66
C ALA A 76 17.82 -0.45 -6.14
N GLU A 77 18.77 -0.40 -5.21
CA GLU A 77 20.20 -0.48 -5.50
C GLU A 77 20.69 -1.91 -5.79
N GLY A 78 19.84 -2.93 -5.66
CA GLY A 78 20.22 -4.34 -5.87
C GLY A 78 21.28 -4.85 -4.88
N THR A 79 21.36 -4.27 -3.68
CA THR A 79 22.35 -4.59 -2.63
C THR A 79 21.74 -5.27 -1.41
N TRP A 80 20.46 -5.64 -1.46
CA TRP A 80 19.79 -6.27 -0.34
C TRP A 80 19.99 -7.78 -0.33
N ASP A 81 20.67 -8.27 0.71
CA ASP A 81 20.77 -9.70 1.01
C ASP A 81 19.89 -10.05 2.23
N VAL A 82 19.08 -11.10 2.12
CA VAL A 82 18.23 -11.63 3.19
C VAL A 82 18.63 -13.09 3.43
N ALA A 83 18.97 -13.43 4.68
CA ALA A 83 19.43 -14.78 5.05
C ALA A 83 20.60 -15.33 4.18
N GLY A 84 21.43 -14.44 3.63
CA GLY A 84 22.55 -14.80 2.74
C GLY A 84 22.21 -14.86 1.26
N GLU A 85 20.95 -14.60 0.87
CA GLU A 85 20.49 -14.62 -0.50
C GLU A 85 20.20 -13.21 -1.02
N ARG A 86 20.68 -12.90 -2.23
CA ARG A 86 20.42 -11.62 -2.90
C ARG A 86 18.95 -11.55 -3.30
N VAL A 87 18.26 -10.49 -2.88
CA VAL A 87 16.90 -10.18 -3.35
C VAL A 87 16.98 -9.67 -4.79
N LYS A 88 16.29 -10.34 -5.71
CA LYS A 88 16.31 -10.08 -7.15
C LYS A 88 14.88 -10.04 -7.73
N PRO A 89 14.25 -8.85 -7.82
CA PRO A 89 12.90 -8.74 -8.38
C PRO A 89 12.76 -9.27 -9.82
N GLN A 90 13.85 -9.26 -10.60
CA GLN A 90 13.89 -9.82 -11.95
C GLN A 90 13.66 -11.34 -12.01
N ASP A 91 13.84 -12.07 -10.90
CA ASP A 91 13.63 -13.51 -10.85
C ASP A 91 12.13 -13.87 -10.72
N ILE A 92 11.24 -12.87 -10.62
CA ILE A 92 9.79 -13.05 -10.63
C ILE A 92 9.31 -13.22 -12.08
N THR A 93 8.88 -14.43 -12.45
CA THR A 93 8.53 -14.78 -13.83
C THR A 93 7.13 -15.40 -14.00
N HIS A 94 6.58 -16.03 -12.96
CA HIS A 94 5.35 -16.82 -13.04
C HIS A 94 4.12 -16.13 -12.44
N THR A 95 3.99 -14.82 -12.66
CA THR A 95 2.84 -14.04 -12.21
C THR A 95 2.62 -12.81 -13.10
N ALA A 96 1.51 -12.12 -12.88
CA ALA A 96 1.26 -10.78 -13.40
C ALA A 96 1.48 -9.73 -12.31
N LEU A 97 1.75 -8.49 -12.71
CA LEU A 97 1.99 -7.35 -11.81
C LEU A 97 0.93 -6.28 -12.08
N PHE A 98 0.27 -5.82 -11.01
CA PHE A 98 -0.61 -4.67 -11.08
C PHE A 98 -0.25 -3.68 -9.98
N THR A 99 0.15 -2.47 -10.36
CA THR A 99 0.41 -1.37 -9.43
C THR A 99 -0.73 -0.36 -9.47
N ILE A 100 -1.15 0.09 -8.29
CA ILE A 100 -2.24 1.05 -8.11
C ILE A 100 -1.71 2.22 -7.28
N GLU A 101 -1.90 3.44 -7.75
CA GLU A 101 -1.48 4.67 -7.07
C GLU A 101 -2.67 5.63 -6.90
N GLY A 102 -2.55 6.58 -5.98
CA GLY A 102 -3.52 7.67 -5.82
C GLY A 102 -2.92 9.00 -6.27
N GLU A 103 -3.62 9.76 -7.12
CA GLU A 103 -3.14 11.06 -7.63
C GLU A 103 -2.79 12.05 -6.50
N LEU A 104 -3.49 11.96 -5.36
CA LEU A 104 -3.34 12.83 -4.20
C LEU A 104 -2.72 12.08 -3.01
N ASP A 105 -2.00 10.97 -3.25
CA ASP A 105 -1.28 10.23 -2.21
C ASP A 105 -0.01 10.99 -1.82
N ASP A 106 0.01 11.47 -0.57
CA ASP A 106 1.11 12.22 0.05
C ASP A 106 2.07 11.33 0.87
N ILE A 107 1.81 10.02 0.95
CA ILE A 107 2.61 9.04 1.69
C ILE A 107 3.45 8.22 0.71
N SER A 108 2.81 7.63 -0.28
CA SER A 108 3.44 6.91 -1.40
C SER A 108 3.07 7.61 -2.70
N GLY A 109 3.83 8.65 -3.01
CA GLY A 109 3.55 9.52 -4.16
C GLY A 109 3.64 8.80 -5.51
N ASP A 110 3.10 9.48 -6.52
CA ASP A 110 3.08 9.03 -7.92
C ASP A 110 4.46 8.54 -8.39
N GLY A 111 4.46 7.38 -9.06
CA GLY A 111 5.65 6.72 -9.58
C GLY A 111 6.36 5.76 -8.60
N GLN A 112 6.15 5.86 -7.29
CA GLN A 112 6.87 5.01 -6.33
C GLN A 112 6.48 3.54 -6.43
N THR A 113 5.19 3.25 -6.61
CA THR A 113 4.70 1.88 -6.80
C THR A 113 4.94 1.45 -8.24
N PHE A 114 4.83 2.36 -9.21
CA PHE A 114 5.16 2.11 -10.61
C PHE A 114 6.60 1.62 -10.82
N ALA A 115 7.56 2.07 -10.02
CA ALA A 115 8.96 1.61 -10.07
C ALA A 115 9.12 0.07 -9.97
N ALA A 116 8.15 -0.65 -9.38
CA ALA A 116 8.13 -2.12 -9.39
C ALA A 116 8.13 -2.72 -10.81
N HIS A 117 7.60 -2.02 -11.81
CA HIS A 117 7.59 -2.47 -13.21
C HIS A 117 8.99 -2.55 -13.80
N GLU A 118 9.86 -1.60 -13.46
CA GLU A 118 11.27 -1.56 -13.88
C GLU A 118 12.11 -2.59 -13.13
N LEU A 119 11.79 -2.86 -11.86
CA LEU A 119 12.49 -3.85 -11.05
C LEU A 119 12.13 -5.29 -11.48
N CYS A 120 10.85 -5.57 -11.71
CA CYS A 120 10.33 -6.90 -12.04
C CYS A 120 10.44 -7.20 -13.55
N THR A 121 11.65 -7.19 -14.10
CA THR A 121 11.91 -7.39 -15.54
C THR A 121 11.60 -8.81 -16.03
N GLY A 122 11.51 -9.80 -15.14
CA GLY A 122 11.12 -11.17 -15.48
C GLY A 122 9.63 -11.33 -15.83
N ILE A 123 8.80 -10.35 -15.50
CA ILE A 123 7.37 -10.35 -15.85
C ILE A 123 7.22 -9.74 -17.26
N PRO A 124 6.55 -10.40 -18.22
CA PRO A 124 6.27 -9.83 -19.53
C PRO A 124 5.45 -8.53 -19.44
N GLU A 125 5.71 -7.56 -20.32
CA GLU A 125 4.98 -6.27 -20.32
C GLU A 125 3.47 -6.44 -20.50
N ASP A 126 3.03 -7.42 -21.29
CA ASP A 126 1.60 -7.74 -21.45
C ASP A 126 0.96 -8.24 -20.14
N ASN A 127 1.78 -8.72 -19.19
CA ASN A 127 1.36 -9.16 -17.86
C ASN A 127 1.53 -8.07 -16.78
N LYS A 128 1.86 -6.84 -17.19
CA LYS A 128 2.00 -5.70 -16.30
C LYS A 128 0.85 -4.72 -16.52
N ARG A 129 0.28 -4.21 -15.43
CA ARG A 129 -0.76 -3.17 -15.44
C ARG A 129 -0.42 -2.09 -14.43
N HIS A 130 -0.79 -0.86 -14.75
CA HIS A 130 -0.68 0.27 -13.85
C HIS A 130 -1.96 1.10 -13.90
N PHE A 131 -2.37 1.64 -12.77
CA PHE A 131 -3.52 2.52 -12.65
C PHE A 131 -3.31 3.59 -11.58
N THR A 132 -3.49 4.85 -11.94
CA THR A 132 -3.51 5.97 -10.99
C THR A 132 -4.95 6.43 -10.79
N ALA A 133 -5.44 6.35 -9.55
CA ALA A 133 -6.79 6.73 -9.18
C ALA A 133 -6.90 8.25 -9.02
N GLU A 134 -7.60 8.90 -9.95
CA GLU A 134 -7.83 10.36 -9.92
C GLU A 134 -8.49 10.81 -8.61
N LYS A 135 -8.00 11.94 -8.11
CA LYS A 135 -8.41 12.63 -6.89
C LYS A 135 -8.30 11.77 -5.63
N CYS A 136 -7.66 10.60 -5.71
CA CYS A 136 -7.59 9.64 -4.62
C CYS A 136 -6.33 9.88 -3.77
N GLY A 137 -6.48 9.98 -2.45
CA GLY A 137 -5.35 9.99 -1.52
C GLY A 137 -5.08 8.61 -0.94
N HIS A 138 -4.05 8.50 -0.09
CA HIS A 138 -3.52 7.23 0.43
C HIS A 138 -4.59 6.26 0.96
N TYR A 139 -5.42 6.67 1.90
CA TYR A 139 -6.45 5.75 2.45
C TYR A 139 -7.57 5.43 1.45
N GLY A 140 -7.80 6.32 0.48
CA GLY A 140 -8.81 6.12 -0.55
C GLY A 140 -8.48 5.01 -1.53
N ILE A 141 -7.19 4.63 -1.63
CA ILE A 141 -6.77 3.49 -2.46
C ILE A 141 -7.02 2.13 -1.80
N PHE A 142 -7.43 2.10 -0.52
CA PHE A 142 -7.75 0.87 0.22
C PHE A 142 -9.19 0.80 0.73
N SER A 143 -9.86 1.95 0.86
CA SER A 143 -11.17 2.02 1.53
C SER A 143 -12.10 3.09 0.95
N GLY A 144 -13.36 3.08 1.41
CA GLY A 144 -14.35 4.10 1.07
C GLY A 144 -14.98 3.96 -0.32
N ARG A 145 -15.55 5.07 -0.82
CA ARG A 145 -16.31 5.09 -2.09
C ARG A 145 -15.42 4.87 -3.31
N ARG A 146 -14.24 5.50 -3.36
CA ARG A 146 -13.31 5.37 -4.49
C ARG A 146 -12.78 3.96 -4.63
N TRP A 147 -12.37 3.32 -3.52
CA TRP A 147 -12.03 1.91 -3.51
C TRP A 147 -13.14 1.05 -4.13
N ARG A 148 -14.36 1.12 -3.58
CA ARG A 148 -15.48 0.26 -4.02
C ARG A 148 -15.90 0.49 -5.46
N ALA A 149 -15.91 1.74 -5.92
CA ALA A 149 -16.44 2.10 -7.24
C ALA A 149 -15.40 2.08 -8.36
N ILE A 150 -14.12 2.29 -8.06
CA ILE A 150 -13.07 2.53 -9.06
C ILE A 150 -11.97 1.48 -8.99
N ILE A 151 -11.43 1.21 -7.81
CA ILE A 151 -10.19 0.43 -7.67
C ILE A 151 -10.47 -1.06 -7.54
N TYR A 152 -11.38 -1.44 -6.64
CA TYR A 152 -11.74 -2.84 -6.42
C TYR A 152 -12.22 -3.56 -7.69
N PRO A 153 -13.09 -2.96 -8.55
CA PRO A 153 -13.49 -3.60 -9.80
C PRO A 153 -12.29 -3.93 -10.70
N GLN A 154 -11.32 -3.02 -10.83
CA GLN A 154 -10.11 -3.26 -11.63
C GLN A 154 -9.24 -4.37 -11.05
N LEU A 155 -9.04 -4.38 -9.73
CA LEU A 155 -8.28 -5.42 -9.06
C LEU A 155 -8.96 -6.79 -9.20
N ARG A 156 -10.28 -6.85 -8.99
CA ARG A 156 -11.09 -8.06 -9.18
C ARG A 156 -10.94 -8.59 -10.61
N ASP A 157 -11.11 -7.72 -11.61
CA ASP A 157 -11.08 -8.12 -13.02
C ASP A 157 -9.69 -8.59 -13.42
N PHE A 158 -8.63 -7.91 -12.97
CA PHE A 158 -7.25 -8.38 -13.13
C PHE A 158 -7.03 -9.76 -12.50
N ILE A 159 -7.46 -9.98 -11.25
CA ILE A 159 -7.33 -11.28 -10.60
C ILE A 159 -8.08 -12.36 -11.39
N LEU A 160 -9.30 -12.09 -11.86
CA LEU A 160 -10.09 -13.04 -12.63
C LEU A 160 -9.45 -13.39 -13.98
N GLU A 161 -8.87 -12.40 -14.66
CA GLU A 161 -8.14 -12.56 -15.93
C GLU A 161 -6.98 -13.54 -15.79
N TYR A 162 -6.16 -13.40 -14.74
CA TYR A 162 -4.98 -14.26 -14.51
C TYR A 162 -5.29 -15.54 -13.72
N SER A 163 -6.45 -15.64 -13.06
CA SER A 163 -6.90 -16.86 -12.38
C SER A 163 -7.50 -17.89 -13.33
N ASN A 164 -8.17 -17.44 -14.40
CA ASN A 164 -8.88 -18.28 -15.37
C ASN A 164 -8.04 -18.65 -16.62
N ALA A 165 -6.73 -18.38 -16.61
CA ALA A 165 -5.85 -18.78 -17.70
C ALA A 165 -5.96 -20.31 -17.95
N PRO A 166 -6.19 -20.77 -19.20
CA PRO A 166 -6.30 -22.19 -19.51
C PRO A 166 -5.08 -22.95 -19.01
N LYS A 167 -5.29 -24.11 -18.38
CA LYS A 167 -4.25 -24.96 -17.77
C LYS A 167 -3.03 -25.21 -18.68
N ALA A 168 -3.25 -25.26 -20.00
CA ALA A 168 -2.22 -25.43 -21.02
C ALA A 168 -1.21 -24.26 -21.13
N VAL A 169 -1.57 -23.05 -20.70
CA VAL A 169 -0.65 -21.89 -20.66
C VAL A 169 0.23 -21.94 -19.41
N ARG A 170 -0.32 -22.38 -18.27
CA ARG A 170 0.44 -22.61 -17.03
C ARG A 170 1.49 -23.70 -17.19
N GLU A 171 1.11 -24.84 -17.78
CA GLU A 171 2.03 -25.97 -18.02
C GLU A 171 3.15 -25.63 -19.03
N LYS A 172 2.91 -24.72 -19.98
CA LYS A 172 3.95 -24.24 -20.90
C LYS A 172 4.96 -23.30 -20.23
N ALA A 173 4.51 -22.45 -19.30
CA ALA A 173 5.38 -21.56 -18.55
C ALA A 173 6.26 -22.35 -17.56
N GLU A 174 5.71 -23.39 -16.93
CA GLU A 174 6.46 -24.28 -16.02
C GLU A 174 7.45 -25.20 -16.77
N ALA A 175 7.16 -25.58 -18.01
CA ALA A 175 8.07 -26.40 -18.82
C ALA A 175 9.23 -25.58 -19.46
N GLN A 176 9.22 -24.25 -19.33
CA GLN A 176 10.23 -23.34 -19.88
C GLN A 176 11.09 -22.66 -18.80
N ALA A 177 10.82 -22.92 -17.53
CA ALA A 177 11.66 -22.56 -16.38
C ALA A 177 12.54 -23.76 -15.96
#